data_AF-A0A959DWM3-F1
#
_entry.id   AF-A0A959DWM3-F1
#
_cell.length_a   1.000
_cell.length_b   1.000
_cell.length_c   1.000
_cell.angle_alpha   90.00
_cell.angle_beta   90.00
_cell.angle_gamma   90.00
#
_symmetry.space_group_name_H-M   'P 1'
#
loop_
_entity.id
_entity.type
_entity.pdbx_description
1 polymer ?
#
loop_
_entity_poly.entity_id
_entity_poly.type
_entity_poly.pdbx_seq_one_letter_code
_entity_poly.pdbx_strand_id
1 'polypeptide(L)' 'MLKKKGVKPTKGFESITISLSSPDEILERSYGEVLKPETINYRSYKPERDGLFCERI' A
#
# COMPACT_ATOMS: atom_id res chain seq x y z
N MET A 1 -12.92 15.14 -27.50
CA MET A 1 -11.49 15.36 -27.21
C MET A 1 -11.26 15.29 -25.70
N LEU A 2 -10.86 14.12 -25.18
CA LEU A 2 -10.48 13.98 -23.77
C LEU A 2 -8.99 14.32 -23.63
N LYS A 3 -8.68 15.42 -22.92
CA LYS A 3 -7.30 15.82 -22.64
C LYS A 3 -6.66 14.76 -21.73
N LYS A 4 -5.68 13.99 -22.24
CA LYS A 4 -4.78 13.19 -21.40
C LYS A 4 -4.05 14.14 -20.45
N LYS A 5 -4.29 14.02 -19.14
CA LYS A 5 -3.43 14.63 -18.11
C LYS A 5 -2.05 13.98 -18.26
N GLY A 6 -1.06 14.74 -18.71
CA GLY A 6 0.32 14.27 -18.83
C GLY A 6 0.86 13.84 -17.46
N VAL A 7 1.55 12.70 -17.43
CA VAL A 7 2.33 12.25 -16.27
C VAL A 7 3.37 13.33 -16.00
N LYS A 8 3.29 13.97 -14.83
CA LYS A 8 4.33 14.90 -14.41
C LYS A 8 5.63 14.10 -14.22
N PRO A 9 6.75 14.49 -14.84
CA PRO A 9 8.02 13.83 -14.58
C PRO A 9 8.33 13.98 -13.08
N THR A 10 8.66 12.87 -12.43
CA THR A 10 9.14 12.87 -11.06
C THR A 10 10.43 13.67 -11.03
N LYS A 11 10.49 14.76 -10.24
CA LYS A 11 11.75 15.45 -9.97
C LYS A 11 12.75 14.42 -9.43
N GLY A 12 13.96 14.39 -9.98
CA GLY A 12 15.02 13.54 -9.46
C GLY A 12 15.36 13.94 -8.01
N PHE A 13 15.82 12.97 -7.22
CA PHE A 13 16.37 13.22 -5.88
C PHE A 13 17.86 13.54 -5.99
N GLU A 14 18.36 14.46 -5.15
CA GLU A 14 19.80 14.80 -5.09
C GLU A 14 20.58 13.86 -4.15
N SER A 15 19.91 13.29 -3.15
CA SER A 15 20.50 12.36 -2.19
C SER A 15 19.44 11.39 -1.62
N ILE A 16 19.90 10.27 -1.05
CA ILE A 16 19.08 9.26 -0.34
C ILE A 16 19.67 9.09 1.05
N THR A 17 18.82 8.96 2.07
CA THR A 17 19.22 8.73 3.45
C THR A 17 18.46 7.54 4.04
N ILE A 18 19.10 6.82 4.96
CA ILE A 18 18.51 5.73 5.72
C ILE A 18 18.45 6.12 7.21
N SER A 19 17.35 5.81 7.87
CA SER A 19 17.16 6.06 9.31
C SER A 19 16.22 5.01 9.89
N LEU A 20 16.12 4.95 11.22
CA LEU A 20 15.17 4.09 11.90
C LEU A 20 13.80 4.78 11.96
N SER A 21 12.75 4.05 11.58
CA SER A 21 11.38 4.53 11.74
C SER A 21 10.85 4.27 13.15
N SER A 22 10.05 5.20 13.67
CA SER A 22 9.34 5.02 14.94
C SER A 22 8.08 4.17 14.75
N PRO A 23 7.51 3.60 15.83
CA PRO A 23 6.21 2.92 15.76
C PRO A 23 5.11 3.80 15.17
N ASP A 24 5.07 5.08 15.55
CA ASP A 24 4.06 6.03 15.07
C ASP A 24 4.20 6.30 13.56
N GLU A 25 5.42 6.43 13.04
CA GLU A 25 5.67 6.61 11.61
C GLU A 25 5.23 5.38 10.80
N ILE A 26 5.42 4.17 11.34
CA ILE A 26 4.96 2.93 10.69
C ILE A 26 3.44 2.90 10.63
N LEU A 27 2.76 3.30 11.71
CA LEU A 27 1.30 3.36 11.77
C LEU A 27 0.74 4.43 10.83
N GLU A 28 1.34 5.62 10.77
CA GLU A 28 0.93 6.69 9.86
C GLU A 28 1.06 6.29 8.38
N ARG A 29 2.07 5.47 8.06
CA ARG A 29 2.26 4.92 6.70
C ARG A 29 1.32 3.76 6.37
N SER A 30 0.65 3.18 7.36
CA SER A 30 -0.28 2.08 7.17
C SER A 30 -1.70 2.57 6.88
N TYR A 31 -2.41 1.84 6.03
CA TYR A 31 -3.80 2.11 5.68
C TYR A 31 -4.80 1.17 6.38
N GLY A 32 -4.29 0.18 7.13
CA GLY A 32 -5.09 -0.77 7.89
C GLY A 32 -4.22 -1.84 8.58
N GLU A 33 -4.84 -2.67 9.40
CA GLU A 33 -4.16 -3.75 10.12
C GLU A 33 -4.57 -5.12 9.56
N VAL A 34 -3.60 -5.99 9.32
CA VAL A 34 -3.85 -7.39 8.96
C VAL A 34 -3.95 -8.20 10.24
N LEU A 35 -5.12 -8.78 10.49
CA LEU A 35 -5.40 -9.57 11.70
C LEU A 35 -5.26 -11.07 11.47
N LYS A 36 -5.14 -11.47 10.21
CA LYS A 36 -5.37 -12.82 9.72
C LYS A 36 -4.33 -13.21 8.66
N PRO A 37 -3.71 -14.40 8.74
CA PRO A 37 -2.68 -14.82 7.78
C PRO A 37 -3.24 -15.25 6.42
N GLU A 38 -4.57 -15.30 6.27
CA GLU A 38 -5.22 -15.71 5.03
C GLU A 38 -4.98 -14.73 3.88
N THR A 39 -4.98 -15.26 2.66
CA THR A 39 -4.72 -14.49 1.43
C THR A 39 -6.01 -14.33 0.61
N ILE A 40 -6.26 -15.26 -0.30
CA ILE A 40 -7.45 -15.33 -1.14
C ILE A 40 -8.17 -16.65 -0.93
N ASN A 41 -9.47 -16.65 -1.16
CA ASN A 41 -10.26 -17.87 -1.16
C ASN A 41 -9.90 -18.76 -2.36
N TYR A 42 -9.69 -20.05 -2.13
CA TYR A 42 -9.30 -20.98 -3.20
C TYR A 42 -10.39 -21.25 -4.25
N ARG A 43 -11.69 -21.09 -3.91
CA ARG A 43 -12.79 -21.28 -4.88
C ARG A 43 -13.19 -19.99 -5.56
N SER A 44 -13.43 -18.94 -4.76
CA SER A 44 -13.97 -17.70 -5.32
C SER A 44 -12.90 -16.74 -5.81
N TYR A 45 -11.62 -16.99 -5.50
CA TYR A 45 -10.49 -16.10 -5.79
C TYR A 45 -10.67 -14.67 -5.26
N LYS A 46 -11.54 -14.51 -4.25
CA LYS A 46 -11.78 -13.22 -3.59
C LYS A 46 -10.83 -13.08 -2.41
N PRO A 47 -10.30 -11.88 -2.14
CA PRO A 47 -9.52 -11.65 -0.95
C PRO A 47 -10.30 -11.96 0.32
N GLU A 48 -9.63 -12.57 1.29
CA GLU A 48 -10.21 -12.83 2.60
C GLU A 48 -10.27 -11.55 3.43
N ARG A 49 -11.37 -11.38 4.18
CA ARG A 49 -11.57 -10.19 5.00
C ARG A 49 -10.57 -10.19 6.16
N ASP A 50 -9.94 -9.03 6.37
CA ASP A 50 -8.89 -8.78 7.35
C ASP A 50 -7.59 -9.58 7.11
N GLY A 51 -7.49 -10.26 5.95
CA GLY A 51 -6.30 -10.98 5.49
C GLY A 51 -5.31 -10.10 4.71
N LEU A 52 -4.22 -10.71 4.23
CA LEU A 52 -3.09 -10.02 3.58
C LEU A 52 -3.45 -9.23 2.32
N PHE A 53 -4.54 -9.60 1.64
CA PHE A 53 -5.02 -8.94 0.42
C PHE A 53 -6.37 -8.22 0.61
N CYS A 54 -6.78 -7.96 1.85
CA CYS A 54 -8.09 -7.36 2.13
C CYS A 54 -8.25 -5.99 1.45
N GLU A 55 -9.30 -5.82 0.65
CA GLU A 55 -9.59 -4.59 -0.11
C GLU A 55 -9.85 -3.33 0.74
N ARG A 56 -9.90 -3.47 2.07
CA ARG A 56 -10.13 -2.37 3.02
C ARG A 56 -8.83 -1.77 3.58
N ILE A 57 -7.70 -2.43 3.33
CA ILE A 57 -6.34 -2.02 3.74
C ILE A 57 -5.69 -1.42 2.50
#